data_AF-A0A7J3U6N5-F1
#
_entry.id   AF-A0A7J3U6N5-F1
#
_cell.length_a   1.000
_cell.length_b   1.000
_cell.length_c   1.000
_cell.angle_alpha   90.00
_cell.angle_beta   90.00
_cell.angle_gamma   90.00
#
_symmetry.space_group_name_H-M   'P 1'
#
loop_
_entity.id
_entity.type
_entity.pdbx_description
1 polymer ?
#
loop_
_entity_poly.entity_id
_entity_poly.type
_entity_poly.pdbx_seq_one_letter_code
_entity_poly.pdbx_strand_id
1 'polypeptide(L)'
;MDFTTLTILAVLSFILAWFGIMIFTTSPKEEEEQAKTEAPVANVEKYVVNEENGMKKVAKIAEDPVKNDNDIGMYRELVEKYSNTIAQLRQRVDMLENPGGFSGISNDKLIDWITELRNENKYLKSQLDKFKGGIMADEGSALNPEKESSLKLENMKLREELERHANRVSNLEKEVEELKSGLSYYRDIVNKLQGSYTVINRYNYRTCIRDPNTGEFQYELVKFPPDFDPFNPTYITKDGTEIYERFGIKIPTKLGDIVREEFRKSAEYWEEDTGVDWKLGQ
;
A
#
# COMPACT_ATOMS: atom_id res chain seq x y z
N MET A 1 20.61 -26.31 -37.64
CA MET A 1 20.19 -25.74 -36.34
C MET A 1 21.35 -24.92 -35.87
N ASP A 2 21.14 -23.61 -35.79
CA ASP A 2 22.22 -22.68 -35.51
C ASP A 2 22.34 -22.49 -34.00
N PHE A 3 23.52 -22.12 -33.52
CA PHE A 3 23.79 -22.03 -32.08
C PHE A 3 22.78 -21.11 -31.36
N THR A 4 22.35 -20.04 -32.02
CA THR A 4 21.28 -19.13 -31.59
C THR A 4 19.91 -19.82 -31.43
N THR A 5 19.52 -20.70 -32.37
CA THR A 5 18.26 -21.46 -32.25
C THR A 5 18.29 -22.43 -31.08
N LEU A 6 19.47 -22.99 -30.77
CA LEU A 6 19.66 -23.94 -29.68
C LEU A 6 19.69 -23.25 -28.31
N THR A 7 20.33 -22.09 -28.19
CA THR A 7 20.28 -21.28 -26.94
C THR A 7 18.89 -20.71 -26.68
N ILE A 8 18.16 -20.25 -27.71
CA ILE A 8 16.77 -19.81 -27.57
C ILE A 8 15.89 -20.97 -27.07
N LEU A 9 15.99 -22.18 -27.65
CA LEU A 9 15.26 -23.35 -27.18
C LEU A 9 15.60 -23.73 -25.73
N ALA A 10 16.87 -23.65 -25.34
CA ALA A 10 17.30 -23.94 -23.96
C ALA A 10 16.70 -22.94 -22.95
N VAL A 11 16.73 -21.64 -23.25
CA VAL A 11 16.14 -20.60 -22.39
C VAL A 11 14.61 -20.73 -22.32
N LEU A 12 13.94 -20.98 -23.45
CA LEU A 12 12.49 -21.11 -23.51
C LEU A 12 12.01 -22.36 -22.74
N SER A 13 12.76 -23.47 -22.85
CA SER A 13 12.54 -24.69 -22.04
C SER A 13 12.70 -24.42 -20.53
N PHE A 14 13.73 -23.68 -20.12
CA PHE A 14 13.96 -23.32 -18.71
C PHE A 14 12.83 -22.42 -18.15
N ILE A 15 12.35 -21.45 -18.95
CA ILE A 15 11.21 -20.59 -18.59
C ILE A 15 9.93 -21.42 -18.44
N LEU A 16 9.64 -22.35 -19.35
CA LEU A 16 8.48 -23.23 -19.25
C LEU A 16 8.54 -24.15 -18.01
N ALA A 17 9.72 -24.69 -17.69
CA ALA A 17 9.93 -25.46 -16.46
C ALA A 17 9.70 -24.62 -15.19
N TRP A 18 10.17 -23.36 -15.17
CA TRP A 18 9.93 -22.43 -14.08
C TRP A 18 8.44 -22.12 -13.89
N PHE A 19 7.71 -21.83 -14.97
CA PHE A 19 6.26 -21.62 -14.91
C PHE A 19 5.52 -22.88 -14.46
N GLY A 20 5.93 -24.06 -14.91
CA GLY A 20 5.37 -25.33 -14.45
C GLY A 20 5.50 -25.53 -12.94
N ILE A 21 6.68 -25.23 -12.36
CA ILE A 21 6.90 -25.25 -10.91
C ILE A 21 6.02 -24.22 -10.22
N MET A 22 5.99 -22.98 -10.70
CA MET A 22 5.23 -21.89 -10.08
C MET A 22 3.74 -22.23 -10.01
N ILE A 23 3.15 -22.70 -11.12
CA ILE A 23 1.74 -23.10 -11.21
C ILE A 23 1.42 -24.24 -10.23
N PHE A 24 2.28 -25.25 -10.13
CA PHE A 24 2.04 -26.38 -9.22
C PHE A 24 2.09 -25.95 -7.74
N THR A 25 3.02 -25.05 -7.38
CA THR A 25 3.14 -24.51 -6.02
C THR A 25 2.03 -23.53 -5.64
N THR A 26 1.31 -22.96 -6.62
CA THR A 26 0.18 -22.03 -6.40
C THR A 26 -1.18 -22.67 -6.63
N SER A 27 -1.29 -24.01 -6.53
CA SER A 27 -2.56 -24.72 -6.59
C SER A 27 -3.56 -24.17 -5.55
N PRO A 28 -4.75 -23.70 -5.94
CA PRO A 28 -5.67 -23.05 -5.01
C PRO A 28 -6.26 -24.05 -4.01
N LYS A 29 -6.32 -23.66 -2.73
CA LYS A 29 -7.03 -24.38 -1.68
C LYS A 29 -8.29 -23.63 -1.26
N GLU A 30 -9.33 -23.77 -2.06
CA GLU A 30 -10.71 -23.55 -1.64
C GLU A 30 -11.50 -24.84 -1.89
N GLU A 31 -11.65 -25.66 -0.85
CA GLU A 31 -12.83 -26.50 -0.62
C GLU A 31 -12.80 -27.07 0.82
N GLU A 32 -13.70 -26.50 1.63
CA GLU A 32 -14.51 -27.06 2.72
C GLU A 32 -13.95 -28.10 3.74
N GLU A 33 -14.06 -27.70 5.01
CA GLU A 33 -14.49 -28.47 6.18
C GLU A 33 -14.12 -29.96 6.34
N GLN A 34 -13.14 -30.23 7.22
CA GLN A 34 -13.31 -31.24 8.28
C GLN A 34 -12.95 -30.68 9.66
N ALA A 35 -13.68 -29.65 10.08
CA ALA A 35 -13.72 -29.23 11.47
C ALA A 35 -14.58 -30.22 12.29
N LYS A 36 -13.95 -31.26 12.84
CA LYS A 36 -14.62 -32.12 13.84
C LYS A 36 -14.64 -31.43 15.20
N THR A 37 -15.86 -31.02 15.61
CA THR A 37 -16.42 -31.05 16.98
C THR A 37 -15.52 -30.56 18.13
N GLU A 38 -15.97 -29.64 19.00
CA GLU A 38 -17.31 -29.53 19.58
C GLU A 38 -17.91 -28.10 19.52
N ALA A 39 -19.20 -27.97 19.88
CA ALA A 39 -20.07 -26.78 19.75
C ALA A 39 -20.95 -26.64 21.02
N PRO A 40 -22.06 -25.88 21.10
CA PRO A 40 -22.61 -24.78 20.25
C PRO A 40 -22.63 -23.43 21.07
N VAL A 41 -23.52 -22.41 20.98
CA VAL A 41 -24.87 -22.19 20.38
C VAL A 41 -25.13 -20.67 20.15
N ALA A 42 -25.81 -20.32 19.04
CA ALA A 42 -26.72 -19.16 18.85
C ALA A 42 -26.20 -17.70 19.06
N ASN A 43 -26.77 -16.62 18.47
CA ASN A 43 -27.75 -16.41 17.38
C ASN A 43 -27.48 -14.99 16.79
N VAL A 44 -27.42 -14.73 15.46
CA VAL A 44 -28.48 -14.67 14.43
C VAL A 44 -29.18 -13.29 14.32
N GLU A 45 -28.91 -12.58 13.20
CA GLU A 45 -29.76 -11.59 12.47
C GLU A 45 -30.01 -10.15 13.06
N LYS A 46 -30.31 -9.04 12.31
CA LYS A 46 -30.28 -8.64 10.84
C LYS A 46 -30.82 -7.19 10.64
N TYR A 47 -30.77 -6.67 9.40
CA TYR A 47 -31.34 -5.39 8.88
C TYR A 47 -30.60 -4.07 9.27
N VAL A 48 -30.40 -2.98 8.47
CA VAL A 48 -30.97 -2.36 7.22
C VAL A 48 -31.96 -1.19 7.51
N VAL A 49 -31.88 0.03 6.93
CA VAL A 49 -30.86 0.76 6.10
C VAL A 49 -31.28 2.27 5.93
N ASN A 50 -30.51 3.10 5.19
CA ASN A 50 -30.80 4.48 4.69
C ASN A 50 -30.87 5.62 5.76
N GLU A 51 -30.72 6.94 5.47
CA GLU A 51 -30.26 7.70 4.28
C GLU A 51 -29.74 9.12 4.65
N GLU A 52 -29.17 9.83 3.67
CA GLU A 52 -28.90 11.28 3.53
C GLU A 52 -28.93 12.25 4.74
N ASN A 53 -27.85 13.07 4.93
CA ASN A 53 -27.84 14.50 4.52
C ASN A 53 -26.58 15.31 4.90
N GLY A 54 -26.37 16.44 4.19
CA GLY A 54 -26.05 17.73 4.86
C GLY A 54 -24.61 18.03 5.31
N MET A 55 -23.72 18.30 4.34
CA MET A 55 -22.39 18.94 4.48
C MET A 55 -22.12 19.83 5.73
N LYS A 56 -20.97 19.62 6.40
CA LYS A 56 -20.03 20.71 6.74
C LYS A 56 -18.64 20.19 7.17
N LYS A 57 -17.59 20.75 6.57
CA LYS A 57 -16.19 20.47 6.98
C LYS A 57 -15.86 21.28 8.23
N VAL A 58 -15.53 20.60 9.33
CA VAL A 58 -14.78 21.17 10.46
C VAL A 58 -13.65 20.20 10.76
N ALA A 59 -12.41 20.70 10.85
CA ALA A 59 -11.28 19.84 11.20
C ALA A 59 -11.40 19.42 12.66
N LYS A 60 -11.56 18.11 12.89
CA LYS A 60 -11.32 17.48 14.18
C LYS A 60 -10.39 16.31 13.94
N ILE A 61 -9.29 16.25 14.71
CA ILE A 61 -8.37 15.11 14.67
C ILE A 61 -9.16 13.87 15.09
N ALA A 62 -8.95 12.76 14.39
CA ALA A 62 -9.42 11.47 14.85
C ALA A 62 -8.58 11.07 16.06
N GLU A 63 -9.14 11.21 17.25
CA GLU A 63 -8.60 10.60 18.48
C GLU A 63 -9.00 9.12 18.44
N ASP A 64 -8.01 8.22 18.47
CA ASP A 64 -8.24 6.78 18.39
C ASP A 64 -9.13 6.28 19.55
N PRO A 65 -10.28 5.64 19.28
CA PRO A 65 -11.19 5.22 20.33
C PRO A 65 -10.79 3.85 20.94
N VAL A 66 -11.20 3.64 22.19
CA VAL A 66 -11.20 2.35 22.92
C VAL A 66 -9.82 1.75 23.24
N LYS A 67 -9.14 2.36 24.22
CA LYS A 67 -8.34 1.60 25.22
C LYS A 67 -8.42 2.10 26.67
N ASN A 68 -9.03 3.26 26.92
CA ASN A 68 -8.90 3.97 28.19
C ASN A 68 -9.97 3.63 29.25
N ASP A 69 -11.11 3.01 28.90
CA ASP A 69 -12.24 2.87 29.84
C ASP A 69 -11.93 2.04 31.09
N ASN A 70 -11.14 0.96 30.96
CA ASN A 70 -10.72 0.15 32.11
C ASN A 70 -9.79 0.93 33.04
N ASP A 71 -8.83 1.67 32.49
CA ASP A 71 -7.88 2.47 33.27
C ASP A 71 -8.60 3.64 33.96
N ILE A 72 -9.51 4.33 33.25
CA ILE A 72 -10.37 5.38 33.82
C ILE A 72 -11.24 4.82 34.96
N GLY A 73 -11.79 3.61 34.80
CA GLY A 73 -12.52 2.90 35.86
C GLY A 73 -11.65 2.63 37.08
N MET A 74 -10.43 2.11 36.87
CA MET A 74 -9.48 1.83 37.95
C MET A 74 -9.04 3.11 38.69
N TYR A 75 -8.71 4.18 37.97
CA TYR A 75 -8.37 5.47 38.59
C TYR A 75 -9.55 6.08 39.34
N ARG A 76 -10.79 5.91 38.85
CA ARG A 76 -12.00 6.37 39.53
C ARG A 76 -12.21 5.66 40.87
N GLU A 77 -12.12 4.33 40.90
CA GLU A 77 -12.15 3.56 42.15
C GLU A 77 -11.03 3.99 43.12
N LEU A 78 -9.83 4.24 42.61
CA LEU A 78 -8.69 4.62 43.43
C LEU A 78 -8.88 6.01 44.06
N VAL A 79 -9.37 6.98 43.26
CA VAL A 79 -9.76 8.31 43.74
C VAL A 79 -10.90 8.24 44.76
N GLU A 80 -11.86 7.35 44.59
CA GLU A 80 -12.96 7.14 45.55
C GLU A 80 -12.49 6.48 46.86
N LYS A 81 -11.51 5.58 46.81
CA LYS A 81 -10.83 5.05 48.01
C LYS A 81 -10.01 6.14 48.72
N TYR A 82 -9.31 7.00 47.98
CA TYR A 82 -8.58 8.12 48.56
C TYR A 82 -9.48 9.23 49.10
N SER A 83 -10.62 9.55 48.46
CA SER A 83 -11.55 10.54 48.99
C SER A 83 -12.21 10.07 50.29
N ASN A 84 -12.57 8.78 50.40
CA ASN A 84 -13.10 8.17 51.62
C ASN A 84 -12.07 8.16 52.77
N THR A 85 -10.80 7.80 52.50
CA THR A 85 -9.75 7.86 53.53
C THR A 85 -9.42 9.29 53.94
N ILE A 86 -9.40 10.26 53.02
CA ILE A 86 -9.26 11.69 53.34
C ILE A 86 -10.45 12.20 54.17
N ALA A 87 -11.68 11.76 53.90
CA ALA A 87 -12.85 12.10 54.70
C ALA A 87 -12.76 11.54 56.12
N GLN A 88 -12.36 10.27 56.28
CA GLN A 88 -12.13 9.65 57.59
C GLN A 88 -10.99 10.32 58.35
N LEU A 89 -9.91 10.72 57.67
CA LEU A 89 -8.80 11.46 58.27
C LEU A 89 -9.23 12.87 58.70
N ARG A 90 -10.03 13.59 57.90
CA ARG A 90 -10.62 14.88 58.30
C ARG A 90 -11.52 14.72 59.53
N GLN A 91 -12.38 13.71 59.57
CA GLN A 91 -13.22 13.42 60.74
C GLN A 91 -12.37 13.09 61.99
N ARG A 92 -11.27 12.36 61.84
CA ARG A 92 -10.31 12.11 62.93
C ARG A 92 -9.60 13.40 63.36
N VAL A 93 -9.27 14.31 62.45
CA VAL A 93 -8.69 15.62 62.76
C VAL A 93 -9.68 16.53 63.50
N ASP A 94 -10.95 16.63 63.05
CA ASP A 94 -11.99 17.40 63.75
C ASP A 94 -12.21 16.91 65.20
N MET A 95 -12.05 15.60 65.44
CA MET A 95 -12.10 14.99 66.78
C MET A 95 -10.84 15.28 67.65
N LEU A 96 -9.72 15.62 67.04
CA LEU A 96 -8.46 15.96 67.73
C LEU A 96 -8.32 17.48 67.96
N GLU A 97 -8.77 18.31 67.01
CA GLU A 97 -8.74 19.77 67.09
C GLU A 97 -9.80 20.35 68.05
N ASN A 98 -10.76 19.54 68.51
CA ASN A 98 -11.71 19.89 69.56
C ASN A 98 -11.36 19.22 70.91
N PRO A 99 -10.35 19.70 71.67
CA PRO A 99 -9.89 19.07 72.91
C PRO A 99 -10.92 19.06 74.04
N GLY A 100 -12.06 19.74 73.91
CA GLY A 100 -13.20 19.59 74.83
C GLY A 100 -13.76 18.16 74.89
N GLY A 101 -13.53 17.33 73.87
CA GLY A 101 -13.91 15.91 73.87
C GLY A 101 -12.89 14.95 74.50
N PHE A 102 -11.67 15.43 74.84
CA PHE A 102 -10.53 14.54 75.15
C PHE A 102 -10.60 13.83 76.52
N SER A 103 -11.57 14.17 77.36
CA SER A 103 -11.80 13.54 78.66
C SER A 103 -12.51 12.17 78.59
N GLY A 104 -12.73 11.62 77.38
CA GLY A 104 -13.62 10.48 77.13
C GLY A 104 -13.06 9.33 76.27
N ILE A 105 -11.75 9.30 75.98
CA ILE A 105 -11.13 8.14 75.32
C ILE A 105 -10.84 7.08 76.41
N SER A 106 -11.59 5.98 76.42
CA SER A 106 -11.34 4.88 77.36
C SER A 106 -10.01 4.19 77.05
N ASN A 107 -9.39 3.62 78.09
CA ASN A 107 -8.10 2.92 77.96
C ASN A 107 -8.17 1.80 76.91
N ASP A 108 -9.33 1.15 76.78
CA ASP A 108 -9.60 0.08 75.82
C ASP A 108 -9.40 0.54 74.36
N LYS A 109 -9.83 1.76 74.01
CA LYS A 109 -9.60 2.32 72.66
C LYS A 109 -8.12 2.59 72.36
N LEU A 110 -7.33 2.92 73.40
CA LEU A 110 -5.88 3.05 73.24
C LEU A 110 -5.23 1.67 73.06
N ILE A 111 -5.72 0.64 73.76
CA ILE A 111 -5.29 -0.75 73.55
C ILE A 111 -5.65 -1.22 72.13
N ASP A 112 -6.87 -0.96 71.66
CA ASP A 112 -7.31 -1.28 70.29
C ASP A 112 -6.37 -0.67 69.25
N TRP A 113 -6.12 0.65 69.31
CA TRP A 113 -5.16 1.33 68.41
C TRP A 113 -3.73 0.78 68.52
N ILE A 114 -3.27 0.40 69.72
CA ILE A 114 -1.98 -0.26 69.91
C ILE A 114 -1.94 -1.65 69.24
N THR A 115 -3.06 -2.39 69.20
CA THR A 115 -3.13 -3.65 68.45
C THR A 115 -3.22 -3.43 66.94
N GLU A 116 -3.96 -2.41 66.48
CA GLU A 116 -4.06 -2.02 65.07
C GLU A 116 -2.67 -1.65 64.50
N LEU A 117 -1.98 -0.71 65.14
CA LEU A 117 -0.61 -0.30 64.77
C LEU A 117 0.42 -1.45 64.85
N ARG A 118 0.22 -2.42 65.76
CA ARG A 118 1.06 -3.63 65.85
C ARG A 118 0.80 -4.59 64.70
N ASN A 119 -0.45 -4.73 64.28
CA ASN A 119 -0.84 -5.55 63.15
C ASN A 119 -0.39 -4.92 61.82
N GLU A 120 -0.52 -3.60 61.67
CA GLU A 120 0.05 -2.84 60.55
C GLU A 120 1.58 -3.00 60.47
N ASN A 121 2.31 -2.84 61.59
CA ASN A 121 3.76 -3.10 61.61
C ASN A 121 4.11 -4.52 61.19
N LYS A 122 3.35 -5.53 61.64
CA LYS A 122 3.55 -6.93 61.25
C LYS A 122 3.28 -7.15 59.76
N TYR A 123 2.27 -6.49 59.20
CA TYR A 123 1.95 -6.53 57.77
C TYR A 123 3.04 -5.83 56.93
N LEU A 124 3.42 -4.60 57.29
CA LEU A 124 4.48 -3.84 56.63
C LEU A 124 5.82 -4.58 56.67
N LYS A 125 6.16 -5.20 57.81
CA LYS A 125 7.36 -6.05 57.91
C LYS A 125 7.27 -7.28 57.02
N SER A 126 6.12 -7.95 56.95
CA SER A 126 5.92 -9.08 56.02
C SER A 126 6.00 -8.65 54.56
N GLN A 127 5.53 -7.46 54.19
CA GLN A 127 5.72 -6.92 52.85
C GLN A 127 7.19 -6.56 52.59
N LEU A 128 7.90 -5.97 53.55
CA LEU A 128 9.33 -5.69 53.44
C LEU A 128 10.16 -6.97 53.26
N ASP A 129 9.86 -8.03 54.03
CA ASP A 129 10.51 -9.33 53.90
C ASP A 129 10.20 -9.99 52.54
N LYS A 130 8.99 -9.82 51.99
CA LYS A 130 8.65 -10.25 50.61
C LYS A 130 9.39 -9.45 49.55
N PHE A 131 9.43 -8.12 49.64
CA PHE A 131 10.17 -7.27 48.70
C PHE A 131 11.67 -7.56 48.77
N LYS A 132 12.23 -7.77 49.96
CA LYS A 132 13.63 -8.19 50.13
C LYS A 132 13.89 -9.58 49.56
N GLY A 133 12.97 -10.53 49.74
CA GLY A 133 13.02 -11.85 49.10
C GLY A 133 12.94 -11.76 47.57
N GLY A 134 12.13 -10.85 47.03
CA GLY A 134 12.03 -10.55 45.61
C GLY A 134 13.32 -9.94 45.05
N ILE A 135 13.87 -8.90 45.72
CA ILE A 135 15.14 -8.28 45.35
C ILE A 135 16.28 -9.31 45.41
N MET A 136 16.35 -10.15 46.44
CA MET A 136 17.34 -11.23 46.53
C MET A 136 17.12 -12.35 45.51
N ALA A 137 15.89 -12.54 45.01
CA ALA A 137 15.61 -13.44 43.89
C ALA A 137 15.96 -12.82 42.52
N ASP A 138 15.94 -11.48 42.40
CA ASP A 138 16.26 -10.74 41.17
C ASP A 138 17.79 -10.51 41.06
N GLU A 139 18.45 -10.06 42.14
CA GLU A 139 19.92 -10.04 42.26
C GLU A 139 20.51 -11.47 42.24
N GLY A 140 19.83 -12.44 42.87
CA GLY A 140 20.17 -13.86 42.79
C GLY A 140 19.84 -14.49 41.42
N SER A 141 18.99 -13.84 40.63
CA SER A 141 18.76 -14.10 39.20
C SER A 141 19.55 -13.14 38.32
N ALA A 142 20.69 -12.63 38.80
CA ALA A 142 21.80 -12.26 37.93
C ALA A 142 22.03 -13.41 36.93
N LEU A 143 21.64 -13.16 35.67
CA LEU A 143 21.71 -14.16 34.60
C LEU A 143 23.11 -14.76 34.59
N ASN A 144 23.22 -16.11 34.64
CA ASN A 144 24.50 -16.81 34.55
C ASN A 144 25.42 -16.08 33.54
N PRO A 145 26.67 -15.74 33.87
CA PRO A 145 27.48 -14.86 33.02
C PRO A 145 27.68 -15.43 31.60
N GLU A 146 27.59 -16.75 31.43
CA GLU A 146 27.52 -17.45 30.14
C GLU A 146 26.25 -17.11 29.32
N LYS A 147 25.08 -16.99 29.98
CA LYS A 147 23.83 -16.57 29.35
C LYS A 147 23.84 -15.08 29.00
N GLU A 148 24.38 -14.23 29.86
CA GLU A 148 24.51 -12.79 29.56
C GLU A 148 25.47 -12.55 28.39
N SER A 149 26.63 -13.23 28.37
CA SER A 149 27.59 -13.15 27.27
C SER A 149 27.06 -13.78 25.97
N SER A 150 26.30 -14.88 26.04
CA SER A 150 25.59 -15.46 24.89
C SER A 150 24.57 -14.47 24.30
N LEU A 151 23.72 -13.85 25.12
CA LEU A 151 22.75 -12.84 24.69
C LEU A 151 23.42 -11.59 24.09
N LYS A 152 24.59 -11.19 24.59
CA LYS A 152 25.42 -10.12 24.00
C LYS A 152 25.95 -10.52 22.62
N LEU A 153 26.46 -11.75 22.46
CA LEU A 153 26.93 -12.28 21.18
C LEU A 153 25.79 -12.36 20.14
N GLU A 154 24.61 -12.82 20.56
CA GLU A 154 23.40 -12.87 19.74
C GLU A 154 22.96 -11.47 19.30
N ASN A 155 22.92 -10.50 20.21
CA ASN A 155 22.64 -9.10 19.89
C ASN A 155 23.65 -8.49 18.90
N MET A 156 24.92 -8.87 18.97
CA MET A 156 25.92 -8.41 17.98
C MET A 156 25.67 -9.02 16.60
N LYS A 157 25.36 -10.33 16.52
CA LYS A 157 25.00 -10.98 15.25
C LYS A 157 23.74 -10.39 14.62
N LEU A 158 22.69 -10.18 15.42
CA LEU A 158 21.43 -9.58 14.95
C LEU A 158 21.63 -8.15 14.42
N ARG A 159 22.56 -7.38 15.01
CA ARG A 159 22.95 -6.05 14.48
C ARG A 159 23.71 -6.16 13.15
N GLU A 160 24.65 -7.10 13.02
CA GLU A 160 25.36 -7.36 11.76
C GLU A 160 24.43 -7.87 10.66
N GLU A 161 23.42 -8.67 11.00
CA GLU A 161 22.36 -9.08 10.07
C GLU A 161 21.46 -7.90 9.67
N LEU A 162 21.02 -7.08 10.63
CA LEU A 162 20.23 -5.88 10.35
C LEU A 162 20.97 -4.89 9.44
N GLU A 163 22.27 -4.67 9.66
CA GLU A 163 23.12 -3.83 8.82
C GLU A 163 23.29 -4.43 7.40
N ARG A 164 23.51 -5.74 7.27
CA ARG A 164 23.56 -6.41 5.95
C ARG A 164 22.22 -6.35 5.22
N HIS A 165 21.10 -6.41 5.94
CA HIS A 165 19.77 -6.23 5.35
C HIS A 165 19.50 -4.78 4.93
N ALA A 166 19.86 -3.79 5.75
CA ALA A 166 19.74 -2.37 5.40
C ALA A 166 20.56 -2.00 4.16
N ASN A 167 21.82 -2.47 4.08
CA ASN A 167 22.67 -2.28 2.90
C ASN A 167 22.09 -2.97 1.65
N ARG A 168 21.47 -4.15 1.78
CA ARG A 168 20.77 -4.81 0.66
C ARG A 168 19.57 -4.00 0.17
N VAL A 169 18.74 -3.48 1.09
CA VAL A 169 17.60 -2.61 0.76
C VAL A 169 18.08 -1.35 0.03
N SER A 170 19.08 -0.65 0.56
CA SER A 170 19.61 0.56 -0.07
C SER A 170 20.18 0.33 -1.48
N ASN A 171 20.66 -0.87 -1.80
CA ASN A 171 21.10 -1.18 -3.17
C ASN A 171 19.92 -1.49 -4.09
N LEU A 172 18.93 -2.26 -3.62
CA LEU A 172 17.68 -2.51 -4.37
C LEU A 172 16.91 -1.22 -4.66
N GLU A 173 16.90 -0.24 -3.73
CA GLU A 173 16.31 1.08 -3.96
C GLU A 173 16.99 1.85 -5.10
N LYS A 174 18.32 1.76 -5.24
CA LYS A 174 19.07 2.35 -6.35
C LYS A 174 18.75 1.65 -7.67
N GLU A 175 18.77 0.31 -7.68
CA GLU A 175 18.41 -0.51 -8.85
C GLU A 175 16.99 -0.19 -9.34
N VAL A 176 16.03 0.00 -8.43
CA VAL A 176 14.65 0.39 -8.76
C VAL A 176 14.59 1.79 -9.37
N GLU A 177 15.32 2.78 -8.85
CA GLU A 177 15.32 4.14 -9.41
C GLU A 177 16.05 4.19 -10.77
N GLU A 178 17.13 3.43 -10.96
CA GLU A 178 17.80 3.26 -12.25
C GLU A 178 16.86 2.63 -13.28
N LEU A 179 16.19 1.52 -12.94
CA LEU A 179 15.19 0.87 -13.79
C LEU A 179 14.00 1.80 -14.12
N LYS A 180 13.55 2.60 -13.16
CA LYS A 180 12.49 3.62 -13.33
C LYS A 180 12.93 4.74 -14.27
N SER A 181 14.19 5.19 -14.20
CA SER A 181 14.75 6.17 -15.13
C SER A 181 14.85 5.59 -16.56
N GLY A 182 15.29 4.33 -16.69
CA GLY A 182 15.33 3.61 -17.97
C GLY A 182 13.94 3.40 -18.57
N LEU A 183 12.95 3.05 -17.75
CA LEU A 183 11.56 2.94 -18.17
C LEU A 183 11.00 4.29 -18.66
N SER A 184 11.34 5.40 -18.02
CA SER A 184 10.97 6.74 -18.50
C SER A 184 11.62 7.06 -19.85
N TYR A 185 12.90 6.74 -20.03
CA TYR A 185 13.62 6.90 -21.29
C TYR A 185 13.00 6.07 -22.43
N TYR A 186 12.69 4.79 -22.19
CA TYR A 186 11.99 3.95 -23.16
C TYR A 186 10.57 4.44 -23.43
N ARG A 187 9.85 4.92 -22.42
CA ARG A 187 8.53 5.55 -22.60
C ARG A 187 8.61 6.78 -23.50
N ASP A 188 9.62 7.62 -23.35
CA ASP A 188 9.83 8.80 -24.20
C ASP A 188 10.28 8.43 -25.63
N ILE A 189 11.01 7.34 -25.82
CA ILE A 189 11.27 6.78 -27.15
C ILE A 189 9.98 6.27 -27.79
N VAL A 190 9.18 5.49 -27.04
CA VAL A 190 7.88 5.01 -27.51
C VAL A 190 6.98 6.20 -27.86
N ASN A 191 6.83 7.22 -27.01
CA ASN A 191 6.07 8.44 -27.29
C ASN A 191 6.52 9.17 -28.58
N LYS A 192 7.81 9.05 -28.98
CA LYS A 192 8.36 9.68 -30.19
C LYS A 192 8.20 8.82 -31.45
N LEU A 193 8.29 7.49 -31.31
CA LEU A 193 8.11 6.53 -32.42
C LEU A 193 6.63 6.25 -32.70
N GLN A 194 5.82 6.14 -31.64
CA GLN A 194 4.36 6.13 -31.64
C GLN A 194 3.83 7.55 -31.87
N GLY A 195 4.27 8.17 -32.97
CA GLY A 195 3.74 9.46 -33.41
C GLY A 195 2.22 9.42 -33.52
N SER A 196 1.57 10.58 -33.47
CA SER A 196 0.11 10.69 -33.43
C SER A 196 -0.62 10.09 -34.65
N TYR A 197 0.13 9.66 -35.66
CA TYR A 197 -0.35 8.97 -36.85
C TYR A 197 0.73 8.05 -37.46
N THR A 198 0.30 7.04 -38.20
CA THR A 198 1.14 6.14 -39.01
C THR A 198 0.38 5.75 -40.27
N VAL A 199 0.92 6.03 -41.47
CA VAL A 199 0.33 5.53 -42.72
C VAL A 199 0.67 4.05 -42.87
N ILE A 200 -0.34 3.23 -43.21
CA ILE A 200 -0.18 1.78 -43.39
C ILE A 200 -0.19 1.42 -44.88
N ASN A 201 -1.04 2.09 -45.67
CA ASN A 201 -1.01 2.11 -47.13
C ASN A 201 -1.82 3.30 -47.65
N ARG A 202 -1.87 3.47 -48.98
CA ARG A 202 -2.67 4.51 -49.68
C ARG A 202 -4.09 4.72 -49.14
N TYR A 203 -4.77 3.68 -48.66
CA TYR A 203 -6.18 3.75 -48.23
C TYR A 203 -6.38 3.62 -46.71
N ASN A 204 -5.31 3.47 -45.91
CA ASN A 204 -5.42 3.19 -44.48
C ASN A 204 -4.31 3.92 -43.69
N TYR A 205 -4.70 4.68 -42.67
CA TYR A 205 -3.79 5.23 -41.68
C TYR A 205 -4.29 4.93 -40.27
N ARG A 206 -3.36 4.72 -39.35
CA ARG A 206 -3.63 4.59 -37.92
C ARG A 206 -3.42 5.95 -37.26
N THR A 207 -4.34 6.37 -36.40
CA THR A 207 -4.16 7.50 -35.48
C THR A 207 -3.90 6.99 -34.07
N CYS A 208 -3.12 7.74 -33.30
CA CYS A 208 -2.95 7.52 -31.87
C CYS A 208 -3.72 8.63 -31.14
N ILE A 209 -4.89 8.29 -30.61
CA ILE A 209 -5.77 9.21 -29.89
C ILE A 209 -5.58 8.94 -28.40
N ARG A 210 -5.27 10.00 -27.63
CA ARG A 210 -5.18 9.89 -26.17
C ARG A 210 -6.55 10.17 -25.55
N ASP A 211 -7.07 9.23 -24.78
CA ASP A 211 -8.31 9.42 -24.03
C ASP A 211 -8.13 10.52 -22.97
N PRO A 212 -9.01 11.54 -22.92
CA PRO A 212 -8.92 12.59 -21.90
C PRO A 212 -9.29 12.09 -20.49
N ASN A 213 -10.03 10.98 -20.39
CA ASN A 213 -10.57 10.46 -19.14
C ASN A 213 -9.67 9.42 -18.46
N THR A 214 -9.12 8.46 -19.22
CA THR A 214 -8.20 7.43 -18.72
C THR A 214 -6.73 7.84 -18.87
N GLY A 215 -6.43 8.75 -19.81
CA GLY A 215 -5.07 9.13 -20.17
C GLY A 215 -4.32 8.09 -21.01
N GLU A 216 -4.97 6.99 -21.37
CA GLU A 216 -4.44 5.90 -22.21
C GLU A 216 -4.44 6.27 -23.70
N PHE A 217 -3.74 5.48 -24.51
CA PHE A 217 -3.61 5.68 -25.96
C PHE A 217 -4.42 4.63 -26.72
N GLN A 218 -5.52 5.05 -27.35
CA GLN A 218 -6.27 4.24 -28.29
C GLN A 218 -5.69 4.39 -29.71
N TYR A 219 -5.72 3.29 -30.47
CA TYR A 219 -5.29 3.28 -31.87
C TYR A 219 -6.49 3.06 -32.79
N GLU A 220 -6.96 4.12 -33.44
CA GLU A 220 -8.02 4.01 -34.44
C GLU A 220 -7.42 3.74 -35.84
N LEU A 221 -8.08 2.89 -36.62
CA LEU A 221 -7.70 2.63 -38.02
C LEU A 221 -8.67 3.37 -38.95
N VAL A 222 -8.27 4.55 -39.40
CA VAL A 222 -9.05 5.38 -40.31
C VAL A 222 -8.79 4.93 -41.75
N LYS A 223 -9.87 4.75 -42.51
CA LYS A 223 -9.83 4.33 -43.91
C LYS A 223 -10.22 5.49 -44.82
N PHE A 224 -9.42 5.74 -45.86
CA PHE A 224 -9.77 6.69 -46.90
C PHE A 224 -10.81 6.08 -47.86
N PRO A 225 -11.84 6.83 -48.26
CA PRO A 225 -12.73 6.44 -49.36
C PRO A 225 -11.96 6.16 -50.66
N PRO A 226 -12.50 5.35 -51.59
CA PRO A 226 -11.87 5.11 -52.90
C PRO A 226 -11.64 6.40 -53.69
N ASP A 227 -12.60 7.33 -53.64
CA ASP A 227 -12.58 8.63 -54.31
C ASP A 227 -11.77 9.71 -53.57
N PHE A 228 -10.95 9.33 -52.58
CA PHE A 228 -10.21 10.27 -51.75
C PHE A 228 -9.00 10.87 -52.48
N ASP A 229 -8.95 12.20 -52.54
CA ASP A 229 -7.85 12.99 -53.11
C ASP A 229 -7.11 13.76 -51.98
N PRO A 230 -5.86 13.40 -51.65
CA PRO A 230 -5.06 14.07 -50.61
C PRO A 230 -4.36 15.35 -51.09
N PHE A 231 -4.54 15.76 -52.35
CA PHE A 231 -3.92 16.97 -52.91
C PHE A 231 -4.85 18.20 -52.84
N ASN A 232 -6.15 18.00 -52.57
CA ASN A 232 -7.15 19.06 -52.58
C ASN A 232 -8.00 19.10 -51.28
N PRO A 233 -7.41 19.51 -50.13
CA PRO A 233 -8.15 19.74 -48.90
C PRO A 233 -9.14 20.91 -49.06
N THR A 234 -10.30 20.81 -48.40
CA THR A 234 -11.34 21.86 -48.45
C THR A 234 -10.84 23.18 -47.84
N TYR A 235 -10.07 23.09 -46.75
CA TYR A 235 -9.22 24.16 -46.23
C TYR A 235 -8.21 23.59 -45.22
N ILE A 236 -7.26 24.43 -44.79
CA ILE A 236 -6.28 24.11 -43.75
C ILE A 236 -6.50 25.06 -42.57
N THR A 237 -6.63 24.53 -41.36
CA THR A 237 -6.75 25.33 -40.14
C THR A 237 -5.41 25.93 -39.71
N LYS A 238 -5.46 27.00 -38.91
CA LYS A 238 -4.27 27.69 -38.39
C LYS A 238 -3.34 26.77 -37.58
N ASP A 239 -3.90 25.73 -36.98
CA ASP A 239 -3.20 24.72 -36.18
C ASP A 239 -2.53 23.63 -37.03
N GLY A 240 -2.56 23.76 -38.36
CA GLY A 240 -1.93 22.82 -39.29
C GLY A 240 -2.73 21.52 -39.46
N THR A 241 -4.06 21.59 -39.49
CA THR A 241 -4.92 20.44 -39.83
C THR A 241 -5.69 20.72 -41.12
N GLU A 242 -5.49 19.86 -42.11
CA GLU A 242 -6.25 19.79 -43.35
C GLU A 242 -7.63 19.19 -43.07
N ILE A 243 -8.68 19.80 -43.62
CA ILE A 243 -10.05 19.35 -43.46
C ILE A 243 -10.63 19.02 -44.83
N TYR A 244 -11.18 17.81 -44.94
CA TYR A 244 -11.78 17.24 -46.15
C TYR A 244 -13.28 17.06 -45.91
N GLU A 245 -14.05 18.16 -45.96
CA GLU A 245 -15.45 18.19 -45.51
C GLU A 245 -16.34 17.17 -46.24
N ARG A 246 -16.12 16.99 -47.55
CA ARG A 246 -16.79 15.99 -48.40
C ARG A 246 -16.72 14.56 -47.85
N PHE A 247 -15.70 14.24 -47.07
CA PHE A 247 -15.44 12.91 -46.51
C PHE A 247 -15.49 12.88 -44.98
N GLY A 248 -15.66 14.02 -44.30
CA GLY A 248 -15.61 14.15 -42.84
C GLY A 248 -14.22 14.00 -42.22
N ILE A 249 -13.17 13.85 -43.03
CA ILE A 249 -11.82 13.49 -42.56
C ILE A 249 -11.02 14.75 -42.18
N LYS A 250 -10.23 14.64 -41.10
CA LYS A 250 -9.30 15.67 -40.62
C LYS A 250 -7.90 15.06 -40.50
N ILE A 251 -6.91 15.72 -41.09
CA ILE A 251 -5.55 15.18 -41.28
C ILE A 251 -4.55 16.27 -40.88
N PRO A 252 -3.67 16.09 -39.87
CA PRO A 252 -2.56 17.01 -39.64
C PRO A 252 -1.72 17.17 -40.92
N THR A 253 -1.28 18.37 -41.28
CA THR A 253 -0.57 18.60 -42.57
C THR A 253 0.64 17.69 -42.75
N LYS A 254 1.40 17.48 -41.67
CA LYS A 254 2.53 16.53 -41.61
C LYS A 254 2.17 15.07 -41.90
N LEU A 255 0.92 14.67 -41.67
CA LEU A 255 0.40 13.37 -42.11
C LEU A 255 -0.08 13.45 -43.57
N GLY A 256 -0.74 14.56 -43.95
CA GLY A 256 -1.14 14.83 -45.33
C GLY A 256 0.03 14.72 -46.31
N ASP A 257 1.21 15.22 -45.93
CA ASP A 257 2.43 15.11 -46.73
C ASP A 257 2.87 13.65 -46.95
N ILE A 258 2.86 12.83 -45.90
CA ILE A 258 3.20 11.39 -45.98
C ILE A 258 2.16 10.63 -46.82
N VAL A 259 0.87 10.94 -46.65
CA VAL A 259 -0.22 10.36 -47.45
C VAL A 259 -0.07 10.75 -48.92
N ARG A 260 0.23 12.03 -49.22
CA ARG A 260 0.51 12.50 -50.59
C ARG A 260 1.72 11.79 -51.21
N GLU A 261 2.76 11.49 -50.43
CA GLU A 261 3.93 10.74 -50.89
C GLU A 261 3.56 9.29 -51.27
N GLU A 262 2.79 8.59 -50.43
CA GLU A 262 2.30 7.23 -50.72
C GLU A 262 1.33 7.20 -51.92
N PHE A 263 0.48 8.22 -52.08
CA PHE A 263 -0.34 8.36 -53.28
C PHE A 263 0.52 8.56 -54.55
N ARG A 264 1.59 9.36 -54.50
CA ARG A 264 2.52 9.56 -55.64
C ARG A 264 3.23 8.27 -56.03
N LYS A 265 3.88 7.59 -55.08
CA LYS A 265 4.54 6.29 -55.32
C LYS A 265 3.60 5.30 -56.02
N SER A 266 2.36 5.26 -55.56
CA SER A 266 1.34 4.36 -56.15
C SER A 266 0.87 4.74 -57.54
N ALA A 267 1.15 5.96 -58.04
CA ALA A 267 0.84 6.39 -59.40
C ALA A 267 2.05 6.16 -60.33
N GLU A 268 3.26 6.45 -59.85
CA GLU A 268 4.54 6.23 -60.52
C GLU A 268 4.70 4.75 -60.94
N TYR A 269 4.31 3.82 -60.05
CA TYR A 269 4.25 2.37 -60.32
C TYR A 269 3.26 1.95 -61.44
N TRP A 270 2.30 2.77 -61.84
CA TRP A 270 1.42 2.49 -62.99
C TRP A 270 1.89 3.15 -64.28
N GLU A 271 2.69 4.21 -64.22
CA GLU A 271 3.21 4.87 -65.43
C GLU A 271 4.30 4.02 -66.10
N GLU A 272 5.18 3.36 -65.33
CA GLU A 272 6.23 2.47 -65.88
C GLU A 272 5.65 1.32 -66.72
N ASP A 273 4.56 0.67 -66.26
CA ASP A 273 3.90 -0.45 -66.96
C ASP A 273 3.19 -0.02 -68.26
N THR A 274 2.93 1.28 -68.47
CA THR A 274 2.35 1.80 -69.73
C THR A 274 3.39 2.01 -70.85
N GLY A 275 4.68 1.86 -70.55
CA GLY A 275 5.78 2.07 -71.50
C GLY A 275 6.01 0.96 -72.54
N VAL A 276 5.23 -0.12 -72.53
CA VAL A 276 5.40 -1.25 -73.45
C VAL A 276 4.83 -0.92 -74.84
N ASP A 277 5.69 -0.51 -75.77
CA ASP A 277 5.33 -0.24 -77.17
C ASP A 277 4.93 -1.55 -77.89
N TRP A 278 3.63 -1.77 -78.07
CA TRP A 278 3.05 -2.97 -78.73
C TRP A 278 3.33 -3.06 -80.25
N LYS A 279 4.34 -2.35 -80.77
CA LYS A 279 4.80 -2.45 -82.16
C LYS A 279 5.68 -3.68 -82.41
N LEU A 280 5.06 -4.86 -82.42
CA LEU A 280 5.57 -5.99 -83.20
C LEU A 280 4.40 -6.73 -83.87
N GLY A 281 4.08 -6.29 -85.09
CA GLY A 281 3.01 -6.84 -85.91
C GLY A 281 3.24 -6.58 -87.40
N GLN A 282 4.23 -7.27 -87.98
CA GLN A 282 4.39 -7.52 -89.42
C GLN A 282 5.36 -8.70 -89.64
#